data_AF-A0A926AQT5-F1
#
_entry.id   AF-A0A926AQT5-F1
#
_cell.length_a   1.000
_cell.length_b   1.000
_cell.length_c   1.000
_cell.angle_alpha   90.00
_cell.angle_beta   90.00
_cell.angle_gamma   90.00
#
_symmetry.space_group_name_H-M   'P 1'
#
loop_
_entity.id
_entity.type
_entity.pdbx_description
1 polymer ?
#
loop_
_entity_poly.entity_id
_entity_poly.type
_entity_poly.pdbx_seq_one_letter_code
_entity_poly.pdbx_strand_id
1 'polypeptide(L)'
;MRQLLRAAVIGLVLSVAAWPPTAEAVYSKTQLPLTGCRGYHSARGIVTYTNSLREKDIPDGQRVVIVIENVALPPGTELLVYVHENEVGTIKLDKRRGGRLVIEPTFRQPAPAITTSSFVVLKLIDGTTVMW
;
A
#
# COMPACT_ATOMS: atom_id res chain seq x y z
N MET A 1 -61.93 42.72 6.92
CA MET A 1 -61.03 42.61 5.75
C MET A 1 -59.60 42.61 6.28
N ARG A 2 -58.81 41.58 5.97
CA ARG A 2 -57.54 41.25 6.62
C ARG A 2 -56.42 42.19 6.15
N GLN A 3 -55.64 42.77 7.07
CA GLN A 3 -54.34 43.37 6.75
C GLN A 3 -53.22 42.48 7.30
N LEU A 4 -52.59 41.77 6.37
CA LEU A 4 -51.33 41.05 6.48
C LEU A 4 -50.26 41.96 5.87
N LEU A 5 -49.16 42.29 6.56
CA LEU A 5 -47.87 42.62 5.94
C LEU A 5 -46.79 42.74 7.03
N ARG A 6 -46.00 41.68 7.25
CA ARG A 6 -44.68 41.34 6.65
C ARG A 6 -43.54 41.69 7.62
N ALA A 7 -43.09 40.68 8.36
CA ALA A 7 -41.84 40.71 9.12
C ALA A 7 -40.66 40.61 8.14
N ALA A 8 -39.71 41.54 8.24
CA ALA A 8 -38.43 41.50 7.55
C ALA A 8 -37.46 40.62 8.36
N VAL A 9 -37.09 39.47 7.82
CA VAL A 9 -36.03 38.62 8.36
C VAL A 9 -34.72 39.02 7.68
N ILE A 10 -33.84 39.67 8.44
CA ILE A 10 -32.47 40.00 8.03
C ILE A 10 -31.65 38.71 8.14
N GLY A 11 -31.33 38.12 6.99
CA GLY A 11 -30.44 36.96 6.90
C GLY A 11 -29.00 37.39 7.11
N LEU A 12 -28.41 36.98 8.23
CA LEU A 12 -26.98 37.10 8.51
C LEU A 12 -26.24 36.00 7.72
N VAL A 13 -25.55 36.37 6.64
CA VAL A 13 -24.67 35.45 5.90
C VAL A 13 -23.35 35.34 6.67
N LEU A 14 -23.19 34.26 7.44
CA LEU A 14 -21.90 33.87 8.01
C LEU A 14 -21.02 33.31 6.89
N SER A 15 -20.14 34.14 6.34
CA SER A 15 -19.04 33.69 5.51
C SER A 15 -18.05 32.90 6.38
N VAL A 16 -18.17 31.58 6.38
CA VAL A 16 -17.13 30.69 6.88
C VAL A 16 -15.98 30.79 5.89
N ALA A 17 -14.91 31.48 6.28
CA ALA A 17 -13.66 31.49 5.54
C ALA A 17 -13.13 30.04 5.50
N ALA A 18 -13.33 29.37 4.37
CA ALA A 18 -12.75 28.07 4.09
C ALA A 18 -11.23 28.26 3.97
N TRP A 19 -10.52 28.05 5.08
CA TRP A 19 -9.08 27.92 5.05
C TRP A 19 -8.74 26.75 4.12
N PRO A 20 -7.81 26.90 3.15
CA PRO A 20 -7.37 25.75 2.39
C PRO A 20 -6.76 24.75 3.39
N PRO A 21 -7.09 23.45 3.30
CA PRO A 21 -6.41 22.46 4.13
C PRO A 21 -4.91 22.63 3.89
N THR A 22 -4.15 22.81 4.96
CA THR A 22 -2.69 22.74 4.91
C THR A 22 -2.35 21.46 4.16
N ALA A 23 -1.56 21.60 3.09
CA ALA A 23 -1.08 20.48 2.29
C ALA A 23 -0.10 19.66 3.16
N GLU A 24 -0.64 18.93 4.12
CA GLU A 24 0.08 17.92 4.88
C GLU A 24 0.47 16.83 3.89
N ALA A 25 1.76 16.53 3.81
CA ALA A 25 2.22 15.35 3.11
C ALA A 25 1.57 14.15 3.78
N VAL A 26 0.62 13.50 3.09
CA VAL A 26 -0.04 12.30 3.62
C VAL A 26 0.94 11.14 3.47
N TYR A 27 1.71 10.88 4.52
CA TYR A 27 2.52 9.67 4.64
C TYR A 27 1.65 8.55 5.22
N SER A 28 1.37 7.52 4.42
CA SER A 28 0.74 6.30 4.92
C SER A 28 1.68 5.11 4.75
N LYS A 29 1.94 4.40 5.86
CA LYS A 29 2.70 3.17 5.89
C LYS A 29 1.77 2.01 6.26
N THR A 30 1.48 1.14 5.31
CA THR A 30 0.69 -0.07 5.57
C THR A 30 1.64 -1.25 5.68
N GLN A 31 1.57 -2.01 6.77
CA GLN A 31 2.26 -3.28 6.96
C GLN A 31 1.28 -4.44 6.89
N LEU A 32 1.47 -5.33 5.92
CA LEU A 32 0.64 -6.52 5.76
C LEU A 32 1.49 -7.78 5.97
N PRO A 33 0.97 -8.79 6.71
CA PRO A 33 1.57 -10.11 6.70
C PRO A 33 1.39 -10.75 5.32
N LEU A 34 2.34 -11.58 4.90
CA LEU A 34 2.15 -12.39 3.69
C LEU A 34 1.15 -13.51 3.95
N THR A 35 0.29 -13.78 2.96
CA THR A 35 -0.68 -14.86 3.03
C THR A 35 0.06 -16.20 3.11
N GLY A 36 -0.38 -17.08 4.01
CA GLY A 36 0.26 -18.39 4.21
C GLY A 36 1.16 -18.50 5.43
N CYS A 37 1.43 -17.40 6.16
CA CYS A 37 2.04 -17.43 7.49
C CYS A 37 1.11 -18.11 8.51
N ARG A 38 1.12 -19.44 8.61
CA ARG A 38 0.37 -20.19 9.63
C ARG A 38 1.31 -21.17 10.34
N GLY A 39 2.09 -20.67 11.28
CA GLY A 39 2.67 -21.50 12.34
C GLY A 39 4.17 -21.78 12.27
N TYR A 40 4.90 -21.32 11.25
CA TYR A 40 6.37 -21.31 11.34
C TYR A 40 6.86 -20.04 12.04
N HIS A 41 7.32 -20.18 13.28
CA HIS A 41 7.88 -19.11 14.10
C HIS A 41 9.10 -18.38 13.47
N SER A 42 9.66 -18.90 12.38
CA SER A 42 10.86 -18.35 11.74
C SER A 42 10.58 -17.46 10.53
N ALA A 43 9.59 -17.78 9.69
CA ALA A 43 9.35 -17.08 8.42
C ALA A 43 8.57 -15.78 8.63
N ARG A 44 9.07 -14.66 8.11
CA ARG A 44 8.43 -13.34 8.21
C ARG A 44 8.35 -12.69 6.85
N GLY A 45 7.16 -12.19 6.53
CA GLY A 45 6.94 -11.35 5.37
C GLY A 45 6.33 -10.03 5.78
N ILE A 46 6.90 -8.93 5.30
CA ILE A 46 6.35 -7.58 5.51
C ILE A 46 6.22 -6.92 4.15
N VAL A 47 5.00 -6.52 3.84
CA VAL A 47 4.72 -5.61 2.73
C VAL A 47 4.63 -4.22 3.32
N THR A 48 5.50 -3.32 2.89
CA THR A 48 5.44 -1.90 3.22
C THR A 48 4.96 -1.14 2.00
N TYR A 49 3.76 -0.60 2.08
CA TYR A 49 3.27 0.40 1.13
C TYR A 49 3.58 1.79 1.66
N THR A 50 4.15 2.65 0.84
CA THR A 50 4.35 4.06 1.16
C THR A 50 3.77 4.90 0.04
N ASN A 51 2.78 5.71 0.40
CA ASN A 51 2.28 6.78 -0.46
C ASN A 51 2.78 8.09 0.14
N SER A 52 3.59 8.83 -0.61
CA SER A 52 4.00 10.19 -0.27
C SER A 52 3.47 11.13 -1.35
N LEU A 53 2.52 11.97 -0.96
CA LEU A 53 2.10 13.11 -1.76
C LEU A 53 2.88 14.33 -1.29
N ARG A 54 3.76 14.90 -2.13
CA ARG A 54 4.45 16.18 -1.90
C ARG A 54 5.44 16.20 -0.72
N GLU A 55 6.17 15.11 -0.49
CA GLU A 55 7.31 15.12 0.43
C GLU A 55 8.57 15.50 -0.35
N LYS A 56 9.22 16.62 0.00
CA LYS A 56 10.34 17.21 -0.76
C LYS A 56 11.57 16.28 -0.89
N ASP A 57 11.70 15.29 -0.03
CA ASP A 57 12.83 14.35 0.04
C ASP A 57 12.51 12.93 -0.43
N ILE A 58 11.25 12.64 -0.81
CA ILE A 58 10.85 11.35 -1.40
C ILE A 58 10.35 11.65 -2.81
N PRO A 59 10.88 10.99 -3.87
CA PRO A 59 10.35 11.19 -5.22
C PRO A 59 8.84 10.96 -5.19
N ASP A 60 8.06 11.96 -5.58
CA ASP A 60 6.60 11.90 -5.63
C ASP A 60 6.16 10.58 -6.28
N GLY A 61 5.54 9.69 -5.52
CA GLY A 61 5.28 8.34 -6.01
C GLY A 61 4.83 7.34 -4.96
N GLN A 62 4.01 6.39 -5.41
CA GLN A 62 3.61 5.22 -4.62
C GLN A 62 4.74 4.18 -4.68
N ARG A 63 5.33 3.84 -3.54
CA ARG A 63 6.37 2.81 -3.45
C ARG A 63 5.83 1.58 -2.72
N VAL A 64 6.08 0.41 -3.28
CA VAL A 64 5.79 -0.87 -2.63
C VAL A 64 7.12 -1.57 -2.36
N VAL A 65 7.38 -1.91 -1.10
CA VAL A 65 8.54 -2.70 -0.69
C VAL A 65 8.06 -3.98 -0.05
N ILE A 66 8.44 -5.11 -0.63
CA ILE A 66 8.09 -6.43 -0.12
C ILE A 66 9.37 -7.07 0.38
N VAL A 67 9.41 -7.39 1.67
CA VAL A 67 10.55 -8.02 2.33
C VAL A 67 10.12 -9.36 2.88
N ILE A 68 10.93 -10.39 2.61
CA ILE A 68 10.72 -11.74 3.09
C ILE A 68 11.98 -12.24 3.77
N GLU A 69 11.82 -12.97 4.86
CA GLU A 69 12.91 -13.45 5.69
C GLU A 69 12.63 -14.88 6.16
N ASN A 70 13.70 -15.68 6.28
CA ASN A 70 13.67 -17.05 6.80
C ASN A 70 12.65 -17.97 6.11
N VAL A 71 12.51 -17.84 4.78
CA VAL A 71 11.62 -18.69 3.99
C VAL A 71 12.14 -20.13 4.02
N ALA A 72 11.26 -21.12 4.23
CA ALA A 72 11.61 -22.54 4.30
C ALA A 72 11.89 -23.16 2.91
N LEU A 73 12.63 -22.45 2.06
CA LEU A 73 13.00 -22.87 0.71
C LEU A 73 14.52 -22.75 0.52
N PRO A 74 15.12 -23.49 -0.44
CA PRO A 74 16.54 -23.37 -0.73
C PRO A 74 16.94 -21.93 -1.11
N PRO A 75 18.16 -21.49 -0.74
CA PRO A 75 18.76 -20.30 -1.33
C PRO A 75 18.79 -20.37 -2.86
N GLY A 76 18.61 -19.24 -3.53
CA GLY A 76 18.56 -19.15 -4.98
C GLY A 76 17.21 -19.48 -5.61
N THR A 77 16.24 -20.00 -4.83
CA THR A 77 14.86 -20.16 -5.30
C THR A 77 14.26 -18.81 -5.71
N GLU A 78 13.58 -18.80 -6.85
CA GLU A 78 12.87 -17.63 -7.37
C GLU A 78 11.38 -17.74 -7.03
N LEU A 79 10.85 -16.64 -6.50
CA LEU A 79 9.49 -16.51 -6.03
C LEU A 79 8.78 -15.42 -6.80
N LEU A 80 7.71 -15.79 -7.49
CA LEU A 80 6.79 -14.85 -8.12
C LEU A 80 5.94 -14.18 -7.04
N VAL A 81 5.84 -12.86 -7.09
CA VAL A 81 5.10 -12.05 -6.14
C VAL A 81 3.81 -11.59 -6.78
N TYR A 82 2.69 -11.90 -6.14
CA TYR A 82 1.36 -11.50 -6.57
C TYR A 82 0.74 -10.55 -5.55
N VAL A 83 0.16 -9.45 -6.02
CA VAL A 83 -0.73 -8.59 -5.23
C VAL A 83 -2.13 -8.80 -5.78
N HIS A 84 -3.01 -9.39 -4.97
CA HIS A 84 -4.26 -10.01 -5.46
C HIS A 84 -3.96 -11.09 -6.52
N GLU A 85 -4.40 -10.89 -7.77
CA GLU A 85 -4.20 -11.81 -8.89
C GLU A 85 -3.13 -11.32 -9.88
N ASN A 86 -2.57 -10.14 -9.65
CA ASN A 86 -1.60 -9.54 -10.56
C ASN A 86 -0.18 -9.86 -10.11
N GLU A 87 0.63 -10.40 -11.02
CA GLU A 87 2.06 -10.55 -10.80
C GLU A 87 2.73 -9.18 -10.81
N VAL A 88 3.53 -8.90 -9.78
CA VAL A 88 4.18 -7.60 -9.59
C VAL A 88 5.72 -7.68 -9.65
N GLY A 89 6.27 -8.89 -9.70
CA GLY A 89 7.70 -9.12 -9.86
C GLY A 89 8.16 -10.42 -9.22
N THR A 90 9.49 -10.57 -9.14
CA THR A 90 10.14 -11.80 -8.66
C THR A 90 11.12 -11.47 -7.54
N ILE A 91 11.16 -12.30 -6.49
CA ILE A 91 12.16 -12.27 -5.43
C ILE A 91 13.03 -13.52 -5.55
N LYS A 92 14.34 -13.33 -5.63
CA LYS A 92 15.31 -14.43 -5.51
C LYS A 92 15.78 -14.53 -4.06
N LEU A 93 15.69 -15.73 -3.48
CA LEU A 93 16.14 -15.96 -2.12
C LEU A 93 17.68 -15.89 -2.03
N ASP A 94 18.17 -15.14 -1.06
CA ASP A 94 19.58 -15.04 -0.74
C ASP A 94 20.07 -16.24 0.10
N LYS A 95 21.35 -16.21 0.50
CA LYS A 95 21.95 -17.26 1.36
C LYS A 95 21.29 -17.39 2.74
N ARG A 96 20.60 -16.34 3.21
CA ARG A 96 19.85 -16.32 4.46
C ARG A 96 18.38 -16.71 4.26
N ARG A 97 18.00 -17.12 3.04
CA ARG A 97 16.62 -17.45 2.66
C ARG A 97 15.68 -16.25 2.84
N GLY A 98 16.22 -15.04 2.63
CA GLY A 98 15.47 -13.79 2.58
C GLY A 98 15.55 -13.14 1.21
N GLY A 99 14.76 -12.09 1.00
CA GLY A 99 14.76 -11.35 -0.26
C GLY A 99 13.95 -10.07 -0.17
N ARG A 100 14.18 -9.17 -1.12
CA ARG A 100 13.53 -7.87 -1.18
C ARG A 100 13.14 -7.54 -2.61
N LEU A 101 11.88 -7.16 -2.80
CA LEU A 101 11.36 -6.56 -4.02
C LEU A 101 10.99 -5.10 -3.73
N VAL A 102 11.45 -4.21 -4.60
CA VAL A 102 11.08 -2.79 -4.57
C VAL A 102 10.40 -2.49 -5.89
N ILE A 103 9.12 -2.09 -5.82
CA ILE A 103 8.34 -1.66 -6.96
C ILE A 103 8.20 -0.15 -6.85
N GLU A 104 8.81 0.51 -7.83
CA GLU A 104 8.71 1.95 -8.02
C GLU A 104 7.80 2.21 -9.22
N PRO A 105 6.91 3.20 -9.14
CA PRO A 105 5.98 3.49 -10.21
C PRO A 105 6.79 4.07 -11.37
N THR A 106 6.54 3.58 -12.57
CA THR A 106 7.07 4.18 -13.80
C THR A 106 5.92 4.80 -14.59
N PHE A 107 6.25 5.67 -15.55
CA PHE A 107 5.23 6.27 -16.43
C PHE A 107 4.39 5.21 -17.18
N ARG A 108 4.95 4.02 -17.42
CA ARG A 108 4.27 2.94 -18.15
C ARG A 108 3.62 1.90 -17.24
N GLN A 109 4.01 1.83 -15.97
CA GLN A 109 3.53 0.83 -15.04
C GLN A 109 3.40 1.46 -13.65
N PRO A 110 2.17 1.79 -13.21
CA PRO A 110 1.96 2.30 -11.87
C PRO A 110 2.27 1.20 -10.84
N ALA A 111 2.69 1.60 -9.64
CA ALA A 111 2.77 0.68 -8.53
C ALA A 111 1.36 0.15 -8.19
N PRO A 112 1.23 -1.11 -7.78
CA PRO A 112 -0.06 -1.66 -7.40
C PRO A 112 -0.61 -0.90 -6.18
N ALA A 113 -1.89 -0.56 -6.22
CA ALA A 113 -2.57 0.03 -5.07
C ALA A 113 -2.67 -1.02 -3.96
N ILE A 114 -2.07 -0.75 -2.80
CA ILE A 114 -2.15 -1.63 -1.62
C ILE A 114 -3.01 -0.95 -0.57
N THR A 115 -4.11 -1.61 -0.23
CA THR A 115 -5.04 -1.24 0.83
C THR A 115 -4.90 -2.18 2.03
N THR A 116 -5.59 -1.90 3.12
CA THR A 116 -5.67 -2.82 4.28
C THR A 116 -6.34 -4.15 3.97
N SER A 117 -7.13 -4.24 2.90
CA SER A 117 -7.76 -5.48 2.42
C SER A 117 -6.93 -6.23 1.39
N SER A 118 -5.78 -5.66 0.97
CA SER A 118 -4.91 -6.30 0.00
C SER A 118 -4.20 -7.49 0.61
N PHE A 119 -3.98 -8.51 -0.21
CA PHE A 119 -3.21 -9.68 0.16
C PHE A 119 -2.09 -9.91 -0.84
N VAL A 120 -0.93 -10.33 -0.32
CA VAL A 120 0.24 -10.64 -1.13
C VAL A 120 0.54 -12.12 -1.01
N VAL A 121 0.67 -12.76 -2.17
CA VAL A 121 0.91 -14.18 -2.31
C VAL A 121 2.27 -14.37 -2.98
N LEU A 122 3.07 -15.29 -2.47
CA LEU A 122 4.26 -15.75 -3.19
C LEU A 122 3.96 -17.11 -3.83
N LYS A 123 4.43 -17.28 -5.05
CA LYS A 123 4.38 -18.55 -5.77
C LYS A 123 5.78 -18.95 -6.21
N LEU A 124 6.03 -20.24 -6.30
CA LEU A 124 7.17 -20.77 -7.04
C LEU A 124 6.96 -20.51 -8.54
N ILE A 125 8.04 -20.62 -9.33
CA ILE A 125 8.00 -20.43 -10.78
C ILE A 125 7.09 -21.45 -11.51
N ASP A 126 6.81 -22.58 -10.86
CA ASP A 126 5.86 -23.59 -11.33
C ASP A 126 4.39 -23.24 -11.01
N GLY A 127 4.14 -22.09 -10.36
CA GLY A 127 2.82 -21.61 -9.96
C GLY A 127 2.35 -22.14 -8.59
N THR A 128 3.12 -23.02 -7.93
CA THR A 128 2.78 -23.53 -6.60
C THR A 128 2.78 -22.39 -5.61
N THR A 129 1.66 -22.22 -4.89
CA THR A 129 1.59 -21.21 -3.83
C THR A 129 2.48 -21.62 -2.67
N VAL A 130 3.38 -20.74 -2.27
CA VAL A 130 4.23 -21.01 -1.13
C VAL A 130 3.41 -20.81 0.14
N MET A 131 3.26 -21.89 0.90
CA MET A 131 2.67 -21.89 2.23
C MET A 131 3.81 -22.07 3.23
N TRP A 132 3.86 -21.23 4.27
CA TRP A 132 4.84 -21.32 5.36
C TRP A 132 4.09 -21.33 6.71
#